data_AF-A0A1V4SA48-F1
#
_entry.id   AF-A0A1V4SA48-F1
#
_cell.length_a   1.000
_cell.length_b   1.000
_cell.length_c   1.000
_cell.angle_alpha   90.00
_cell.angle_beta   90.00
_cell.angle_gamma   90.00
#
_symmetry.space_group_name_H-M   'P 1'
#
loop_
_entity.id
_entity.type
_entity.pdbx_description
1 polymer ?
#
loop_
_entity_poly.entity_id
_entity_poly.type
_entity_poly.pdbx_seq_one_letter_code
_entity_poly.pdbx_strand_id
1 'polypeptide(L)'
;MAKPEIEFIDYDTEYEWRPIEGDTLGIKEKILSEDPESGDYTRMLKFPPGIETSETLVHDFWEEVLIVEGSLYDIAKKETYLPGFYACRPPGMKHGPYRIPYGCVTFEIRYFKK
;
A
#
# COMPACT_ATOMS: atom_id res chain seq x y z
N MET A 1 8.52 -12.99 15.06
CA MET A 1 9.95 -12.75 15.25
C MET A 1 10.33 -11.29 15.08
N ALA A 2 9.46 -10.28 14.97
CA ALA A 2 9.83 -8.91 14.60
C ALA A 2 10.52 -8.78 13.22
N LYS A 3 10.37 -7.61 12.60
CA LYS A 3 11.00 -7.30 11.31
C LYS A 3 12.53 -7.25 11.48
N PRO A 4 13.31 -7.65 10.46
CA PRO A 4 14.77 -7.65 10.54
C PRO A 4 15.34 -6.23 10.66
N GLU A 5 16.57 -6.13 11.18
CA GLU A 5 17.37 -4.89 11.12
C GLU A 5 17.83 -4.65 9.68
N ILE A 6 17.57 -3.44 9.17
CA ILE A 6 17.98 -2.99 7.83
C ILE A 6 18.47 -1.55 7.97
N GLU A 7 19.70 -1.28 7.53
CA GLU A 7 20.26 0.08 7.46
C GLU A 7 19.84 0.78 6.15
N PHE A 8 20.11 2.07 5.98
CA PHE A 8 19.83 2.80 4.74
C PHE A 8 20.43 2.11 3.51
N ILE A 9 19.53 1.64 2.64
CA ILE A 9 19.81 1.08 1.32
C ILE A 9 18.88 1.70 0.28
N ASP A 10 19.29 1.65 -0.98
CA ASP A 10 18.43 2.09 -2.09
C ASP A 10 17.39 1.01 -2.39
N TYR A 11 16.14 1.27 -1.98
CA TYR A 11 15.06 0.29 -2.18
C TYR A 11 14.77 0.05 -3.67
N ASP A 12 15.13 0.99 -4.55
CA ASP A 12 14.82 0.83 -5.95
C ASP A 12 15.74 -0.20 -6.62
N THR A 13 17.00 -0.26 -6.20
CA THR A 13 18.00 -1.21 -6.71
C THR A 13 18.04 -2.53 -5.95
N GLU A 14 17.76 -2.52 -4.64
CA GLU A 14 17.88 -3.73 -3.80
C GLU A 14 16.67 -4.66 -3.88
N TYR A 15 15.50 -4.13 -4.28
CA TYR A 15 14.26 -4.90 -4.36
C TYR A 15 13.66 -4.86 -5.76
N GLU A 16 13.01 -5.94 -6.14
CA GLU A 16 12.34 -6.07 -7.43
C GLU A 16 10.82 -5.91 -7.29
N TRP A 17 10.20 -5.23 -8.26
CA TRP A 17 8.75 -5.15 -8.33
C TRP A 17 8.17 -6.51 -8.71
N ARG A 18 7.39 -7.11 -7.82
CA ARG A 18 6.69 -8.38 -8.06
C ARG A 18 5.18 -8.19 -8.15
N PRO A 19 4.45 -9.01 -8.94
CA PRO A 19 3.00 -9.03 -8.89
C PRO A 19 2.51 -9.48 -7.50
N ILE A 20 1.35 -8.97 -7.09
CA ILE A 20 0.68 -9.43 -5.87
C ILE A 20 -0.09 -10.71 -6.21
N GLU A 21 0.02 -11.73 -5.36
CA GLU A 21 -0.71 -12.99 -5.56
C GLU A 21 -2.23 -12.73 -5.60
N GLY A 22 -2.88 -13.23 -6.66
CA GLY A 22 -4.32 -13.07 -6.87
C GLY A 22 -4.75 -11.70 -7.45
N ASP A 23 -3.84 -10.74 -7.63
CA ASP A 23 -4.18 -9.48 -8.28
C ASP A 23 -4.42 -9.64 -9.79
N THR A 24 -5.47 -8.98 -10.29
CA THR A 24 -5.84 -8.96 -11.71
C THR A 24 -5.72 -7.57 -12.33
N LEU A 25 -5.36 -6.55 -11.54
CA LEU A 25 -5.31 -5.15 -11.97
C LEU A 25 -3.90 -4.71 -12.38
N GLY A 26 -2.89 -5.57 -12.21
CA GLY A 26 -1.50 -5.28 -12.52
C GLY A 26 -0.77 -4.50 -11.42
N ILE A 27 -1.31 -4.53 -10.20
CA ILE A 27 -0.68 -3.94 -9.01
C ILE A 27 0.57 -4.74 -8.68
N LYS A 28 1.64 -4.02 -8.35
CA LYS A 28 2.94 -4.60 -7.99
C LYS A 28 3.40 -4.13 -6.63
N GLU A 29 4.26 -4.90 -5.98
CA GLU A 29 4.83 -4.56 -4.69
C GLU A 29 6.35 -4.80 -4.62
N LYS A 30 7.01 -4.11 -3.70
CA LYS A 30 8.34 -4.42 -3.16
C LYS A 30 8.19 -4.60 -1.66
N ILE A 31 8.32 -5.82 -1.14
CA ILE A 31 8.34 -6.05 0.32
C ILE A 31 9.72 -5.65 0.84
N LEU A 32 9.76 -4.60 1.66
CA LEU A 32 11.01 -4.04 2.20
C LEU A 32 11.46 -4.78 3.45
N SER A 33 10.51 -5.14 4.32
CA SER A 33 10.75 -5.90 5.56
C SER A 33 9.50 -6.66 5.95
N GLU A 34 9.65 -7.85 6.50
CA GLU A 34 8.55 -8.73 6.91
C GLU A 34 8.94 -9.49 8.18
N ASP A 35 8.00 -9.64 9.11
CA ASP A 35 8.10 -10.62 10.19
C ASP A 35 7.34 -11.90 9.78
N PRO A 36 8.03 -13.02 9.51
CA PRO A 36 7.40 -14.23 9.01
C PRO A 36 6.48 -14.92 10.02
N GLU A 37 6.53 -14.57 11.31
CA GLU A 37 5.66 -15.17 12.32
C GLU A 37 4.34 -14.41 12.50
N SER A 38 4.37 -13.08 12.42
CA SER A 38 3.18 -12.24 12.57
C SER A 38 2.51 -11.90 11.23
N GLY A 39 3.28 -11.93 10.15
CA GLY A 39 2.86 -11.41 8.84
C GLY A 39 2.92 -9.88 8.75
N ASP A 40 3.47 -9.19 9.75
CA ASP A 40 3.65 -7.74 9.70
C ASP A 40 4.70 -7.38 8.64
N TYR A 41 4.40 -6.43 7.75
CA TYR A 41 5.35 -6.03 6.72
C TYR A 41 5.33 -4.52 6.44
N THR A 42 6.37 -4.10 5.73
CA THR A 42 6.50 -2.76 5.15
C THR A 42 6.78 -2.95 3.66
N ARG A 43 6.10 -2.20 2.80
CA ARG A 43 6.24 -2.33 1.35
C ARG A 43 6.14 -1.01 0.60
N MET A 44 6.66 -1.02 -0.62
CA MET A 44 6.22 -0.10 -1.66
C MET A 44 5.12 -0.79 -2.48
N LEU A 45 4.05 -0.09 -2.77
CA LEU A 45 2.92 -0.59 -3.56
C LEU A 45 2.72 0.31 -4.78
N LYS A 46 2.64 -0.28 -5.97
CA LYS A 46 2.52 0.44 -7.25
C LYS A 46 1.25 0.04 -7.98
N PHE A 47 0.40 1.04 -8.20
CA PHE A 47 -0.80 0.95 -8.99
C PHE A 47 -0.52 1.47 -10.40
N PRO A 48 -0.74 0.69 -11.47
CA PRO A 48 -0.67 1.20 -12.82
C PRO A 48 -1.76 2.26 -13.10
N PRO A 49 -1.54 3.13 -14.10
CA PRO A 49 -2.54 4.10 -14.52
C PRO A 49 -3.79 3.41 -15.10
N GLY A 50 -4.94 4.04 -14.91
CA GLY A 50 -6.22 3.59 -15.45
C GLY A 50 -6.96 2.56 -14.58
N ILE A 51 -6.43 2.21 -13.39
CA ILE A 51 -7.15 1.33 -12.46
C ILE A 51 -8.35 2.05 -11.85
N GLU A 52 -9.45 1.32 -11.73
CA GLU A 52 -10.53 1.61 -10.80
C GLU A 52 -10.82 0.36 -9.97
N THR A 53 -10.80 0.48 -8.64
CA THR A 53 -11.25 -0.60 -7.76
C THR A 53 -12.76 -0.50 -7.61
N SER A 54 -13.47 -1.64 -7.55
CA SER A 54 -14.93 -1.66 -7.41
C SER A 54 -15.38 -1.77 -5.95
N GLU A 55 -14.60 -2.46 -5.12
CA GLU A 55 -14.99 -2.80 -3.76
C GLU A 55 -14.52 -1.75 -2.73
N THR A 56 -15.36 -1.55 -1.70
CA THR A 56 -14.93 -0.85 -0.50
C THR A 56 -13.99 -1.77 0.28
N LEU A 57 -12.80 -1.29 0.57
CA LEU A 57 -11.81 -2.05 1.30
C LEU A 57 -12.07 -1.96 2.80
N VAL A 58 -11.88 -3.09 3.48
CA VAL A 58 -11.91 -3.24 4.93
C VAL A 58 -10.99 -4.41 5.29
N HIS A 59 -10.17 -4.24 6.31
CA HIS A 59 -9.25 -5.26 6.80
C HIS A 59 -9.22 -5.29 8.32
N ASP A 60 -8.66 -6.37 8.87
CA ASP A 60 -8.56 -6.68 10.30
C ASP A 60 -7.20 -6.31 10.92
N PHE A 61 -6.25 -5.81 10.11
CA PHE A 61 -4.97 -5.26 10.54
C PHE A 61 -4.96 -3.73 10.57
N TRP A 62 -3.91 -3.14 11.15
CA TRP A 62 -3.59 -1.72 10.97
C TRP A 62 -2.86 -1.51 9.65
N GLU A 63 -3.26 -0.51 8.89
CA GLU A 63 -2.58 -0.08 7.66
C GLU A 63 -2.22 1.39 7.77
N GLU A 64 -0.95 1.72 7.56
CA GLU A 64 -0.47 3.09 7.45
C GLU A 64 0.09 3.31 6.05
N VAL A 65 -0.31 4.40 5.40
CA VAL A 65 0.00 4.67 4.00
C VAL A 65 0.49 6.09 3.83
N LEU A 66 1.60 6.27 3.10
CA LEU A 66 2.04 7.55 2.57
C LEU A 66 2.06 7.46 1.03
N ILE A 67 1.41 8.39 0.35
CA ILE A 67 1.53 8.52 -1.11
C ILE A 67 2.87 9.18 -1.42
N VAL A 68 3.70 8.54 -2.23
CA VAL A 68 5.03 9.04 -2.60
C VAL A 68 5.09 9.50 -4.06
N GLU A 69 4.24 8.95 -4.94
CA GLU A 69 4.17 9.33 -6.35
C GLU A 69 2.73 9.19 -6.87
N GLY A 70 2.38 9.99 -7.86
CA GLY A 70 1.10 9.89 -8.57
C GLY A 70 -0.08 10.40 -7.75
N SER A 71 -1.25 9.78 -7.92
CA SER A 71 -2.47 10.25 -7.26
C SER A 71 -3.49 9.13 -7.10
N LEU A 72 -4.36 9.30 -6.11
CA LEU A 72 -5.43 8.36 -5.84
C LEU A 72 -6.71 9.15 -5.57
N TYR A 73 -7.79 8.87 -6.33
CA TYR A 73 -9.09 9.49 -6.15
C TYR A 73 -10.02 8.57 -5.38
N ASP A 74 -10.47 9.00 -4.21
CA ASP A 74 -11.48 8.30 -3.40
C ASP A 74 -12.86 8.60 -3.97
N ILE A 75 -13.49 7.56 -4.54
CA ILE A 75 -14.77 7.67 -5.24
C ILE A 75 -15.90 7.98 -4.26
N ALA A 76 -15.86 7.37 -3.07
CA ALA A 76 -16.90 7.53 -2.05
C ALA A 76 -16.86 8.94 -1.45
N LYS A 77 -15.66 9.46 -1.19
CA LYS A 77 -15.45 10.79 -0.59
C LYS A 77 -15.42 11.93 -1.61
N LYS A 78 -15.18 11.62 -2.88
CA LYS A 78 -14.96 12.59 -3.97
C LYS A 78 -13.75 13.49 -3.72
N GLU A 79 -12.66 12.88 -3.25
CA GLU A 79 -11.42 13.56 -2.90
C GLU A 79 -10.24 12.98 -3.69
N THR A 80 -9.29 13.84 -4.06
CA THR A 80 -8.02 13.41 -4.67
C THR A 80 -6.92 13.56 -3.64
N TYR A 81 -6.15 12.48 -3.44
CA TYR A 81 -4.96 12.45 -2.60
C TYR A 81 -3.71 12.41 -3.46
N LEU A 82 -2.70 13.21 -3.08
CA LEU A 82 -1.48 13.48 -3.83
C LEU A 82 -0.24 13.08 -3.00
N PRO A 83 0.99 13.14 -3.56
CA PRO A 83 2.18 12.83 -2.79
C PRO A 83 2.28 13.69 -1.53
N GLY A 84 2.65 13.07 -0.41
CA GLY A 84 2.67 13.69 0.92
C GLY A 84 1.38 13.48 1.74
N PHE A 85 0.29 12.98 1.15
CA PHE A 85 -0.89 12.59 1.91
C PHE A 85 -0.63 11.29 2.66
N TYR A 86 -1.00 11.28 3.94
CA TYR A 86 -0.84 10.15 4.85
C TYR A 86 -2.20 9.68 5.39
N ALA A 87 -2.34 8.38 5.62
CA ALA A 87 -3.48 7.78 6.28
C ALA A 87 -3.03 6.74 7.33
N CYS A 88 -3.72 6.71 8.47
CA CYS A 88 -3.68 5.62 9.44
C CYS A 88 -5.06 4.96 9.48
N ARG A 89 -5.14 3.68 9.10
CA ARG A 89 -6.38 2.92 8.95
C ARG A 89 -6.39 1.78 9.99
N PRO A 90 -7.14 1.95 11.09
CA PRO A 90 -7.32 0.87 12.06
C PRO A 90 -8.18 -0.27 11.47
N PRO A 91 -8.16 -1.46 12.11
CA PRO A 91 -9.07 -2.55 11.78
C PRO A 91 -10.52 -2.10 11.67
N GLY A 92 -11.21 -2.52 10.61
CA GLY A 92 -12.61 -2.18 10.34
C GLY A 92 -12.85 -0.82 9.67
N MET A 93 -11.82 0.01 9.45
CA MET A 93 -11.98 1.27 8.74
C MET A 93 -12.25 1.05 7.25
N LYS A 94 -13.43 1.47 6.79
CA LYS A 94 -13.81 1.47 5.37
C LYS A 94 -13.05 2.55 4.60
N HIS A 95 -12.55 2.20 3.43
CA HIS A 95 -11.85 3.14 2.54
C HIS A 95 -11.93 2.73 1.07
N GLY A 96 -11.73 3.69 0.17
CA GLY A 96 -12.04 3.52 -1.25
C GLY A 96 -13.55 3.36 -1.50
N PRO A 97 -13.96 2.83 -2.66
CA PRO A 97 -13.13 2.40 -3.78
C PRO A 97 -12.34 3.56 -4.42
N TYR A 98 -11.32 3.23 -5.21
CA TYR A 98 -10.35 4.19 -5.74
C TYR A 98 -10.31 4.21 -7.25
N ARG A 99 -10.16 5.41 -7.83
CA ARG A 99 -9.75 5.61 -9.22
C ARG A 99 -8.34 6.15 -9.28
N ILE A 100 -7.52 5.61 -10.17
CA ILE A 100 -6.08 5.87 -10.25
C ILE A 100 -5.72 6.18 -11.71
N PRO A 101 -6.10 7.37 -12.23
CA PRO A 101 -6.00 7.66 -13.66
C PRO A 101 -4.55 7.76 -14.16
N TYR A 102 -3.63 8.22 -13.30
CA TYR A 102 -2.24 8.53 -13.68
C TYR A 102 -1.20 7.60 -13.04
N GLY A 103 -1.64 6.55 -12.35
CA GLY A 103 -0.77 5.70 -11.53
C GLY A 103 -0.55 6.29 -10.13
N CYS A 104 -0.10 5.43 -9.22
CA CYS A 104 0.18 5.80 -7.83
C CYS A 104 1.25 4.87 -7.25
N VAL A 105 2.14 5.41 -6.43
CA VAL A 105 3.05 4.63 -5.59
C VAL A 105 2.86 5.04 -4.14
N THR A 106 2.70 4.05 -3.26
CA THR A 106 2.57 4.26 -1.83
C THR A 106 3.67 3.53 -1.06
N PHE A 107 4.12 4.13 0.04
CA PHE A 107 4.80 3.44 1.12
C PHE A 107 3.74 2.98 2.12
N GLU A 108 3.73 1.70 2.44
CA GLU A 108 2.68 1.08 3.24
C GLU A 108 3.28 0.22 4.35
N ILE A 109 2.74 0.37 5.57
CA ILE A 109 3.05 -0.48 6.72
C ILE A 109 1.77 -1.22 7.10
N ARG A 110 1.87 -2.55 7.28
CA ARG A 110 0.81 -3.36 7.85
C ARG A 110 1.29 -4.08 9.09
N TYR A 111 0.45 -4.07 10.12
CA TYR A 111 0.75 -4.76 11.37
C TYR A 111 -0.51 -5.11 12.17
N PHE A 112 -0.41 -6.15 13.00
CA PHE A 112 -1.41 -6.48 14.00
C PHE A 112 -0.96 -5.98 15.39
N LYS A 113 -1.82 -5.21 16.08
CA LYS A 113 -1.58 -4.91 17.49
C LYS A 113 -1.99 -6.12 18.32
N LYS A 114 -1.03 -6.68 19.06
CA LYS A 114 -1.28 -7.65 20.13
C LYS A 114 -1.78 -6.96 21.39
#